data_AF-A0A453JP09-F1
#
_entry.id   AF-A0A453JP09-F1
#
_cell.length_a   1.000
_cell.length_b   1.000
_cell.length_c   1.000
_cell.angle_alpha   90.00
_cell.angle_beta   90.00
_cell.angle_gamma   90.00
#
_symmetry.space_group_name_H-M   'P 1'
#
loop_
_entity.id
_entity.type
_entity.pdbx_description
1 polymer ?
#
loop_
_entity_poly.entity_id
_entity_poly.type
_entity_poly.pdbx_seq_one_letter_code
_entity_poly.pdbx_strand_id
1 'polypeptide(L)'
;MDIFNTFIELLRQTGNVTKGQGDIDESSPRWLLKQEVPKVVKSINRQLREKSIKTKVGAFSVLKELVVVLPDCLADHFGSLVPGIEKALNDKSSTSNLKIEALAFTRIVMASHSPSVFHPYIQALSGPILSAIGDRYYKVTAEALRVCGELVRVLRPNFEARSIDFRPYISPIYKAILGRLANQDQDQEVKECAISCMSLVIATFGDGLQSELPSCLPILVDRMGNEITRLTAVKAFAVIANSPLRIDLSCVLDHVVSELTAFLRKANRALRQATLGTLNSLVVTYGGQIGSSSYETIIAELSTLISDIDLHMAALALELCCTIMVDRRSIKNVGLAVRHKVLPQALVLIRSALLQGQALQALQKFFASLVQSANTSFETLLDSLISTAKPSQSGSLSKQALSSIAQCVAVLCLAAGDQKCASTVEMLKGILNDDSSTNSAKQHMALLCLGEIGRRKDLSNHVQIENIVIESFQSPFEEIKSAASYALGNIAVGNLSKYLPFILDQIDNQQKKQYLLLHSLKEVIARQSVDHTGQSELQDSNIVKILALLFNHCESEEEGVRNVVAECLGKIALIEPNKLIPALKVWSVDISKVTPPCFIYFMI
;
A
#
# COMPACT_ATOMS: atom_id res chain seq x y z
N MET A 1 -8.64 -22.66 -36.36
CA MET A 1 -8.51 -22.48 -34.90
C MET A 1 -7.05 -22.47 -34.51
N ASP A 2 -6.24 -23.41 -35.02
CA ASP A 2 -4.80 -23.49 -34.71
C ASP A 2 -4.06 -22.19 -35.03
N ILE A 3 -4.35 -21.56 -36.18
CA ILE A 3 -3.77 -20.25 -36.54
C ILE A 3 -4.06 -19.17 -35.49
N PHE A 4 -5.30 -19.10 -34.97
CA PHE A 4 -5.64 -18.13 -33.91
C PHE A 4 -4.89 -18.45 -32.61
N ASN A 5 -4.82 -19.73 -32.23
CA ASN A 5 -4.12 -20.15 -31.01
C ASN A 5 -2.62 -19.86 -31.09
N THR A 6 -1.98 -20.14 -32.23
CA THR A 6 -0.57 -19.81 -32.47
C THR A 6 -0.34 -18.31 -32.36
N PHE A 7 -1.24 -17.49 -32.94
CA PHE A 7 -1.11 -16.04 -32.86
C PHE A 7 -1.27 -15.50 -31.43
N ILE A 8 -2.24 -16.02 -30.67
CA ILE A 8 -2.43 -15.70 -29.24
C ILE A 8 -1.17 -16.05 -28.44
N GLU A 9 -0.56 -17.21 -28.70
CA GLU A 9 0.65 -17.61 -28.01
C GLU A 9 1.83 -16.67 -28.33
N LEU A 10 1.98 -16.27 -29.59
CA LEU A 10 3.01 -15.28 -29.99
C LEU A 10 2.81 -13.94 -29.28
N LEU A 11 1.57 -13.46 -29.15
CA LEU A 11 1.24 -12.25 -28.40
C LEU A 11 1.64 -12.39 -26.92
N ARG A 12 1.30 -13.52 -26.29
CA ARG A 12 1.66 -13.79 -24.88
C ARG A 12 3.16 -13.80 -24.65
N GLN A 13 3.91 -14.45 -25.53
CA GLN A 13 5.37 -14.47 -25.44
C GLN A 13 5.96 -13.07 -25.61
N THR A 14 5.43 -12.28 -26.55
CA THR A 14 5.79 -10.86 -26.71
C THR A 14 5.57 -10.08 -25.41
N GLY A 15 4.41 -10.28 -24.77
CA GLY A 15 4.09 -9.66 -23.48
C GLY A 15 5.02 -10.10 -22.35
N ASN A 16 5.34 -11.39 -22.26
CA ASN A 16 6.21 -11.96 -21.21
C ASN A 16 7.65 -11.47 -21.30
N VAL A 17 8.23 -11.44 -22.51
CA VAL A 17 9.62 -10.99 -22.73
C VAL A 17 9.80 -9.50 -22.38
N THR A 18 8.73 -8.72 -22.44
CA THR A 18 8.73 -7.27 -22.23
C THR A 18 8.16 -6.86 -20.86
N LYS A 19 7.90 -7.82 -19.96
CA LYS A 19 7.46 -7.52 -18.58
C LYS A 19 8.56 -6.77 -17.83
N GLY A 20 8.24 -5.59 -17.32
CA GLY A 20 9.16 -4.74 -16.55
C GLY A 20 9.98 -3.74 -17.37
N GLN A 21 9.88 -3.76 -18.71
CA GLN A 21 10.46 -2.72 -19.56
C GLN A 21 9.45 -1.56 -19.70
N GLY A 22 9.83 -0.38 -19.21
CA GLY A 22 8.97 0.81 -19.18
C GLY A 22 8.83 1.51 -20.52
N ASP A 23 9.91 1.54 -21.32
CA ASP A 23 9.93 2.23 -22.60
C ASP A 23 9.75 1.27 -23.78
N ILE A 24 8.83 1.64 -24.69
CA ILE A 24 8.61 0.97 -25.97
C ILE A 24 9.65 1.53 -26.95
N ASP A 25 10.89 1.07 -26.82
CA ASP A 25 11.98 1.42 -27.74
C ASP A 25 11.75 0.83 -29.12
N GLU A 26 12.32 1.44 -30.18
CA GLU A 26 12.13 1.01 -31.58
C GLU A 26 12.57 -0.45 -31.84
N SER A 27 13.52 -0.96 -31.06
CA SER A 27 13.97 -2.35 -31.11
C SER A 27 13.12 -3.31 -30.27
N SER A 28 12.15 -2.82 -29.50
CA SER A 28 11.34 -3.64 -28.62
C SER A 28 10.32 -4.47 -29.41
N PRO A 29 10.06 -5.74 -29.02
CA PRO A 29 9.00 -6.55 -29.62
C PRO A 29 7.62 -5.89 -29.55
N ARG A 30 7.35 -5.08 -28.51
CA ARG A 30 6.11 -4.31 -28.36
C ARG A 30 5.99 -3.20 -29.40
N TRP A 31 7.09 -2.51 -29.73
CA TRP A 31 7.10 -1.48 -30.76
C TRP A 31 6.80 -2.08 -32.13
N LEU A 32 7.47 -3.17 -32.49
CA LEU A 32 7.24 -3.89 -33.75
C LEU A 32 5.79 -4.37 -33.84
N LEU A 33 5.24 -4.93 -32.76
CA LEU A 33 3.85 -5.35 -32.70
C LEU A 33 2.90 -4.17 -32.90
N LYS A 34 3.18 -3.00 -32.30
CA LYS A 34 2.38 -1.78 -32.46
C LYS A 34 2.28 -1.35 -33.93
N GLN A 35 3.36 -1.46 -34.70
CA GLN A 35 3.37 -1.16 -36.14
C GLN A 35 2.50 -2.12 -36.96
N GLU A 36 2.33 -3.36 -36.50
CA GLU A 36 1.52 -4.38 -37.18
C GLU A 36 0.02 -4.32 -36.80
N VAL A 37 -0.36 -3.58 -35.75
CA VAL A 37 -1.74 -3.47 -35.28
C VAL A 37 -2.74 -3.13 -36.40
N PRO A 38 -2.49 -2.14 -37.30
CA PRO A 38 -3.44 -1.83 -38.37
C PRO A 38 -3.70 -3.02 -39.30
N LYS A 39 -2.67 -3.82 -39.61
CA LYS A 39 -2.79 -5.00 -40.48
C LYS A 39 -3.53 -6.13 -39.77
N VAL A 40 -3.25 -6.34 -38.48
CA VAL A 40 -3.95 -7.31 -37.63
C VAL A 40 -5.43 -6.95 -37.56
N VAL A 41 -5.77 -5.70 -37.23
CA VAL A 41 -7.16 -5.26 -37.11
C VAL A 41 -7.91 -5.38 -38.43
N LYS A 42 -7.29 -4.98 -39.56
CA LYS A 42 -7.88 -5.16 -40.89
C LYS A 42 -8.20 -6.63 -41.20
N SER A 43 -7.28 -7.53 -40.86
CA SER A 43 -7.45 -8.97 -41.08
C SER A 43 -8.54 -9.55 -40.20
N ILE A 44 -8.56 -9.18 -38.92
CA ILE A 44 -9.56 -9.60 -37.94
C ILE A 44 -10.95 -9.09 -38.30
N ASN A 45 -11.09 -7.83 -38.74
CA ASN A 45 -12.38 -7.27 -39.15
C ASN A 45 -13.00 -8.07 -40.31
N ARG A 46 -12.18 -8.55 -41.26
CA ARG A 46 -12.65 -9.49 -42.29
C ARG A 46 -13.17 -10.79 -41.69
N GLN A 47 -12.45 -11.37 -40.73
CA GLN A 47 -12.84 -12.62 -40.05
C GLN A 47 -14.13 -12.46 -39.23
N LEU A 48 -14.37 -11.30 -38.61
CA LEU A 48 -15.61 -11.02 -37.86
C LEU A 48 -16.87 -11.00 -38.75
N ARG A 49 -16.71 -10.74 -40.06
CA ARG A 49 -17.80 -10.71 -41.04
C ARG A 49 -18.15 -12.08 -41.63
N GLU A 50 -17.31 -13.10 -41.41
CA GLU A 50 -17.55 -14.45 -41.92
C GLU A 50 -18.77 -15.12 -41.25
N LYS A 51 -19.26 -16.21 -41.84
CA LYS A 51 -20.40 -16.97 -41.29
C LYS A 51 -20.01 -17.84 -40.10
N SER A 52 -18.77 -18.30 -40.04
CA SER A 52 -18.29 -19.25 -39.02
C SER A 52 -18.24 -18.63 -37.62
N ILE A 53 -19.03 -19.18 -36.70
CA ILE A 53 -19.04 -18.77 -35.29
C ILE A 53 -17.68 -19.01 -34.64
N LYS A 54 -17.04 -20.14 -34.94
CA LYS A 54 -15.70 -20.48 -34.42
C LYS A 54 -14.64 -19.45 -34.86
N THR A 55 -14.74 -18.97 -36.10
CA THR A 55 -13.83 -17.94 -36.63
C THR A 55 -14.02 -16.62 -35.88
N LYS A 56 -15.26 -16.20 -35.65
CA LYS A 56 -15.55 -14.97 -34.88
C LYS A 56 -15.07 -15.04 -33.43
N VAL A 57 -15.24 -16.20 -32.77
CA VAL A 57 -14.71 -16.42 -31.42
C VAL A 57 -13.19 -16.27 -31.41
N GLY A 58 -12.48 -16.97 -32.30
CA GLY A 58 -11.02 -16.85 -32.42
C GLY A 58 -10.55 -15.43 -32.73
N ALA A 59 -11.30 -14.68 -33.54
CA ALA A 59 -11.04 -13.28 -33.83
C ALA A 59 -11.11 -12.39 -32.58
N PHE A 60 -12.15 -12.52 -31.75
CA PHE A 60 -12.23 -11.79 -30.49
C PHE A 60 -11.16 -12.22 -29.48
N SER A 61 -10.82 -13.51 -29.43
CA SER A 61 -9.73 -14.01 -28.56
C SER A 61 -8.39 -13.36 -28.89
N VAL A 62 -8.07 -13.22 -30.18
CA VAL A 62 -6.87 -12.49 -30.63
C VAL A 62 -6.90 -11.03 -30.21
N LEU A 63 -8.03 -10.34 -30.39
CA LEU A 63 -8.15 -8.92 -30.02
C LEU A 63 -7.99 -8.72 -28.51
N LYS A 64 -8.55 -9.61 -27.67
CA LYS A 64 -8.36 -9.56 -26.22
C LYS A 64 -6.89 -9.65 -25.85
N GLU A 65 -6.19 -10.65 -26.37
CA GLU A 65 -4.77 -10.86 -26.07
C GLU A 65 -3.92 -9.68 -26.56
N LEU A 66 -4.24 -9.14 -27.75
CA LEU A 66 -3.56 -7.97 -28.30
C LEU A 66 -3.66 -6.76 -27.35
N VAL A 67 -4.85 -6.49 -26.82
CA VAL A 67 -5.09 -5.38 -25.89
C VAL A 67 -4.41 -5.61 -24.53
N VAL A 68 -4.35 -6.85 -24.04
CA VAL A 68 -3.64 -7.18 -22.80
C VAL A 68 -2.13 -6.93 -22.94
N VAL A 69 -1.56 -7.21 -24.12
CA VAL A 69 -0.12 -7.02 -24.39
C VAL A 69 0.20 -5.56 -24.72
N LEU A 70 -0.69 -4.87 -25.43
CA LEU A 70 -0.56 -3.47 -25.82
C LEU A 70 -1.83 -2.68 -25.42
N PRO A 71 -1.86 -2.10 -24.21
CA PRO A 71 -2.92 -1.16 -23.83
C PRO A 71 -2.98 0.02 -24.83
N ASP A 72 -4.18 0.57 -25.01
CA ASP A 72 -4.48 1.69 -25.91
C ASP A 72 -4.23 1.46 -27.43
N CYS A 73 -3.83 0.26 -27.86
CA CYS A 73 -3.44 0.02 -29.26
C CYS A 73 -4.56 0.07 -30.29
N LEU A 74 -5.82 -0.04 -29.88
CA LEU A 74 -6.99 -0.07 -30.78
C LEU A 74 -7.69 1.28 -30.90
N ALA A 75 -7.17 2.36 -30.29
CA ALA A 75 -7.81 3.68 -30.25
C ALA A 75 -8.26 4.16 -31.65
N ASP A 76 -7.35 4.14 -32.63
CA ASP A 76 -7.60 4.62 -34.00
C ASP A 76 -8.46 3.66 -34.84
N HIS A 77 -8.68 2.44 -34.37
CA HIS A 77 -9.32 1.38 -35.14
C HIS A 77 -10.62 0.86 -34.53
N PHE A 78 -10.96 1.30 -33.32
CA PHE A 78 -12.09 0.79 -32.55
C PHE A 78 -13.41 0.88 -33.33
N GLY A 79 -13.65 2.01 -34.01
CA GLY A 79 -14.84 2.21 -34.83
C GLY A 79 -15.07 1.14 -35.90
N SER A 80 -13.99 0.57 -36.44
CA SER A 80 -14.08 -0.51 -37.43
C SER A 80 -14.54 -1.85 -36.84
N LEU A 81 -14.37 -2.04 -35.52
CA LEU A 81 -14.71 -3.26 -34.78
C LEU A 81 -16.13 -3.23 -34.21
N VAL A 82 -16.71 -2.03 -33.99
CA VAL A 82 -18.05 -1.83 -33.41
C VAL A 82 -19.14 -2.65 -34.11
N PRO A 83 -19.25 -2.67 -35.46
CA PRO A 83 -20.28 -3.48 -36.13
C PRO A 83 -20.13 -4.98 -35.88
N GLY A 84 -18.90 -5.45 -35.68
CA GLY A 84 -18.61 -6.85 -35.33
C GLY A 84 -19.11 -7.19 -33.94
N ILE A 85 -18.93 -6.29 -32.97
CA ILE A 85 -19.43 -6.41 -31.60
C ILE A 85 -20.97 -6.42 -31.60
N GLU A 86 -21.60 -5.43 -32.23
CA GLU A 86 -23.07 -5.32 -32.29
C GLU A 86 -23.70 -6.58 -32.89
N LYS A 87 -23.15 -7.06 -34.02
CA LYS A 87 -23.64 -8.27 -34.68
C LYS A 87 -23.49 -9.50 -33.80
N ALA A 88 -22.36 -9.64 -33.10
CA ALA A 88 -22.15 -10.77 -32.20
C ALA A 88 -23.18 -10.79 -31.05
N LEU A 89 -23.59 -9.63 -30.53
CA LEU A 89 -24.52 -9.53 -29.41
C LEU A 89 -26.00 -9.63 -29.82
N ASN A 90 -26.38 -9.04 -30.95
CA ASN A 90 -27.78 -8.94 -31.38
C ASN A 90 -28.28 -10.09 -32.25
N ASP A 91 -27.40 -10.78 -32.97
CA ASP A 91 -27.81 -11.82 -33.91
C ASP A 91 -28.41 -13.03 -33.18
N LYS A 92 -29.62 -13.43 -33.56
CA LYS A 92 -30.32 -14.60 -32.97
C LYS A 92 -29.55 -15.91 -33.21
N SER A 93 -28.72 -15.97 -34.24
CA SER A 93 -27.86 -17.13 -34.54
C SER A 93 -26.58 -17.18 -33.70
N SER A 94 -26.28 -16.12 -32.93
CA SER A 94 -25.10 -16.09 -32.06
C SER A 94 -25.23 -17.07 -30.90
N THR A 95 -24.23 -17.94 -30.75
CA THR A 95 -24.14 -18.82 -29.58
C THR A 95 -23.74 -18.03 -28.34
N SER A 96 -24.07 -18.56 -27.17
CA SER A 96 -23.67 -17.97 -25.89
C SER A 96 -22.16 -17.76 -25.79
N ASN A 97 -21.35 -18.66 -26.36
CA ASN A 97 -19.89 -18.54 -26.38
C ASN A 97 -19.42 -17.32 -27.18
N LEU A 98 -20.01 -17.07 -28.36
CA LEU A 98 -19.68 -15.89 -29.15
C LEU A 98 -20.04 -14.59 -28.43
N LYS A 99 -21.21 -14.55 -27.78
CA LYS A 99 -21.62 -13.39 -26.97
C LYS A 99 -20.67 -13.13 -25.82
N ILE A 100 -20.31 -14.17 -25.06
CA ILE A 100 -19.36 -14.07 -23.94
C ILE A 100 -18.01 -13.53 -24.43
N GLU A 101 -17.51 -14.05 -25.56
CA GLU A 101 -16.22 -13.63 -26.08
C GLU A 101 -16.22 -12.18 -26.56
N ALA A 102 -17.29 -11.74 -27.22
CA ALA A 102 -17.48 -10.34 -27.63
C ALA A 102 -17.62 -9.40 -26.43
N LEU A 103 -18.37 -9.79 -25.39
CA LEU A 103 -18.50 -9.03 -24.14
C LEU A 103 -17.16 -8.94 -23.41
N ALA A 104 -16.44 -10.05 -23.27
CA ALA A 104 -15.13 -10.07 -22.63
C ALA A 104 -14.12 -9.17 -23.37
N PHE A 105 -14.15 -9.16 -24.71
CA PHE A 105 -13.37 -8.20 -25.50
C PHE A 105 -13.78 -6.76 -25.21
N THR A 106 -15.08 -6.46 -25.23
CA THR A 106 -15.62 -5.12 -24.97
C THR A 106 -15.22 -4.62 -23.58
N ARG A 107 -15.22 -5.49 -22.57
CA ARG A 107 -14.77 -5.16 -21.21
C ARG A 107 -13.29 -4.78 -21.19
N ILE A 108 -12.44 -5.62 -21.77
CA ILE A 108 -10.98 -5.42 -21.73
C ILE A 108 -10.58 -4.17 -22.52
N VAL A 109 -11.18 -3.94 -23.70
CA VAL A 109 -10.86 -2.74 -24.50
C VAL A 109 -11.31 -1.47 -23.79
N MET A 110 -12.51 -1.43 -23.19
CA MET A 110 -12.97 -0.28 -22.41
C MET A 110 -12.08 0.04 -21.19
N ALA A 111 -11.57 -0.98 -20.51
CA ALA A 111 -10.73 -0.79 -19.33
C ALA A 111 -9.29 -0.34 -19.64
N SER A 112 -8.85 -0.45 -20.90
CA SER A 112 -7.44 -0.29 -21.32
C SER A 112 -7.19 0.87 -22.26
N HIS A 113 -8.22 1.59 -22.67
CA HIS A 113 -8.15 2.73 -23.60
C HIS A 113 -8.79 3.97 -22.97
N SER A 114 -8.49 5.14 -23.51
CA SER A 114 -9.13 6.37 -23.05
C SER A 114 -10.66 6.34 -23.30
N PRO A 115 -11.49 6.83 -22.36
CA PRO A 115 -12.95 6.89 -22.50
C PRO A 115 -13.44 7.58 -23.79
N SER A 116 -12.70 8.60 -24.25
CA SER A 116 -13.00 9.38 -25.46
C SER A 116 -13.09 8.55 -26.74
N VAL A 117 -12.35 7.44 -26.83
CA VAL A 117 -12.38 6.52 -27.98
C VAL A 117 -13.78 5.91 -28.17
N PHE A 118 -14.50 5.70 -27.08
CA PHE A 118 -15.79 5.01 -27.07
C PHE A 118 -16.97 5.95 -27.25
N HIS A 119 -16.82 7.24 -26.91
CA HIS A 119 -17.91 8.23 -26.92
C HIS A 119 -18.71 8.28 -28.23
N PRO A 120 -18.09 8.24 -29.43
CA PRO A 120 -18.82 8.22 -30.70
C PRO A 120 -19.70 6.98 -30.90
N TYR A 121 -19.44 5.89 -30.17
CA TYR A 121 -20.04 4.57 -30.38
C TYR A 121 -20.93 4.12 -29.22
N ILE A 122 -21.09 4.92 -28.16
CA ILE A 122 -21.87 4.57 -26.97
C ILE A 122 -23.31 4.19 -27.33
N GLN A 123 -23.97 4.93 -28.21
CA GLN A 123 -25.35 4.65 -28.61
C GLN A 123 -25.49 3.28 -29.29
N ALA A 124 -24.50 2.89 -30.09
CA ALA A 124 -24.45 1.60 -30.77
C ALA A 124 -24.18 0.45 -29.79
N LEU A 125 -23.35 0.69 -28.77
CA LEU A 125 -22.93 -0.34 -27.81
C LEU A 125 -23.91 -0.53 -26.64
N SER A 126 -24.57 0.54 -26.17
CA SER A 126 -25.39 0.50 -24.96
C SER A 126 -26.59 -0.44 -25.09
N GLY A 127 -27.32 -0.38 -26.20
CA GLY A 127 -28.49 -1.24 -26.44
C GLY A 127 -28.15 -2.73 -26.40
N PRO A 128 -27.18 -3.21 -27.19
CA PRO A 128 -26.73 -4.60 -27.18
C PRO A 128 -26.23 -5.09 -25.81
N ILE A 129 -25.46 -4.25 -25.08
CA ILE A 129 -24.97 -4.60 -23.73
C ILE A 129 -26.15 -4.76 -22.77
N LEU A 130 -27.09 -3.81 -22.76
CA LEU A 130 -28.26 -3.87 -21.88
C LEU A 130 -29.17 -5.05 -22.23
N SER A 131 -29.33 -5.38 -23.51
CA SER A 131 -30.07 -6.57 -23.92
C SER A 131 -29.39 -7.86 -23.46
N ALA A 132 -28.06 -7.91 -23.42
CA ALA A 132 -27.31 -9.09 -22.96
C ALA A 132 -27.42 -9.29 -21.43
N ILE A 133 -27.66 -8.24 -20.64
CA ILE A 133 -28.03 -8.38 -19.21
C ILE A 133 -29.35 -9.15 -19.08
N GLY A 134 -30.25 -9.05 -20.05
CA GLY A 134 -31.51 -9.78 -20.13
C GLY A 134 -31.40 -11.23 -20.64
N ASP A 135 -30.20 -11.75 -20.91
CA ASP A 135 -30.03 -13.07 -21.52
C ASP A 135 -30.51 -14.22 -20.58
N ARG A 136 -30.90 -15.34 -21.19
CA ARG A 136 -31.32 -16.55 -20.48
C ARG A 136 -30.13 -17.27 -19.86
N TYR A 137 -28.97 -17.22 -20.51
CA TYR A 137 -27.79 -17.91 -20.03
C TYR A 137 -26.99 -17.03 -19.06
N TYR A 138 -26.86 -17.50 -17.82
CA TYR A 138 -26.31 -16.72 -16.72
C TYR A 138 -24.88 -16.20 -16.97
N LYS A 139 -24.02 -16.93 -17.70
CA LYS A 139 -22.66 -16.46 -18.02
C LYS A 139 -22.65 -15.27 -18.98
N VAL A 140 -23.60 -15.21 -19.91
CA VAL A 140 -23.76 -14.04 -20.79
C VAL A 140 -24.20 -12.85 -19.94
N THR A 141 -25.18 -13.05 -19.06
CA THR A 141 -25.66 -12.04 -18.12
C THR A 141 -24.54 -11.51 -17.21
N ALA A 142 -23.74 -12.41 -16.63
CA ALA A 142 -22.63 -12.04 -15.74
C ALA A 142 -21.57 -11.20 -16.48
N GLU A 143 -21.14 -11.62 -17.67
CA GLU A 143 -20.17 -10.83 -18.44
C GLU A 143 -20.76 -9.50 -18.92
N ALA A 144 -22.04 -9.47 -19.29
CA ALA A 144 -22.73 -8.24 -19.68
C ALA A 144 -22.80 -7.23 -18.53
N LEU A 145 -23.05 -7.69 -17.30
CA LEU A 145 -23.00 -6.84 -16.10
C LEU A 145 -21.60 -6.27 -15.84
N ARG A 146 -20.54 -7.06 -16.07
CA ARG A 146 -19.16 -6.57 -15.96
C ARG A 146 -18.84 -5.51 -17.01
N VAL A 147 -19.24 -5.74 -18.27
CA VAL A 147 -19.10 -4.75 -19.36
C VAL A 147 -19.91 -3.49 -19.04
N CYS A 148 -21.12 -3.62 -18.52
CA CYS A 148 -21.95 -2.48 -18.12
C CYS A 148 -21.26 -1.63 -17.06
N GLY A 149 -20.51 -2.26 -16.13
CA GLY A 149 -19.66 -1.54 -15.18
C GLY A 149 -18.60 -0.67 -15.87
N GLU A 150 -17.88 -1.21 -16.87
CA GLU A 150 -16.92 -0.39 -17.64
C GLU A 150 -17.61 0.71 -18.45
N LEU A 151 -18.79 0.43 -19.03
CA LEU A 151 -19.59 1.42 -19.74
C LEU A 151 -19.96 2.62 -18.85
N VAL A 152 -20.29 2.38 -17.57
CA VAL A 152 -20.55 3.45 -16.59
C VAL A 152 -19.33 4.36 -16.42
N ARG A 153 -18.12 3.79 -16.30
CA ARG A 153 -16.88 4.57 -16.19
C ARG A 153 -16.56 5.35 -17.47
N VAL A 154 -16.86 4.77 -18.63
CA VAL A 154 -16.69 5.44 -19.93
C VAL A 154 -17.66 6.61 -20.10
N LEU A 155 -18.90 6.46 -19.64
CA LEU A 155 -19.95 7.49 -19.72
C LEU A 155 -19.65 8.71 -18.85
N ARG A 156 -19.04 8.51 -17.68
CA ARG A 156 -18.64 9.60 -16.77
C ARG A 156 -17.25 9.33 -16.20
N PRO A 157 -16.19 9.62 -16.98
CA PRO A 157 -14.82 9.32 -16.57
C PRO A 157 -14.28 10.31 -15.53
N ASN A 158 -14.83 11.53 -15.48
CA ASN A 158 -14.54 12.52 -14.46
C ASN A 158 -15.83 13.22 -14.00
N PHE A 159 -15.79 13.78 -12.79
CA PHE A 159 -16.94 14.47 -12.20
C PHE A 159 -16.97 15.97 -12.55
N GLU A 160 -15.86 16.54 -13.04
CA GLU A 160 -15.68 17.97 -13.28
C GLU A 160 -16.02 18.39 -14.72
N ALA A 161 -15.62 17.60 -15.73
CA ALA A 161 -15.82 17.93 -17.14
C ALA A 161 -16.90 17.05 -17.76
N ARG A 162 -17.89 17.65 -18.44
CA ARG A 162 -18.88 16.86 -19.20
C ARG A 162 -18.35 16.62 -20.60
N SER A 163 -17.86 15.40 -20.84
CA SER A 163 -17.41 14.95 -22.16
C SER A 163 -18.57 14.51 -23.05
N ILE A 164 -19.63 13.92 -22.47
CA ILE A 164 -20.84 13.47 -23.18
C ILE A 164 -22.09 13.71 -22.31
N ASP A 165 -23.26 13.86 -22.95
CA ASP A 165 -24.54 13.78 -22.24
C ASP A 165 -24.88 12.32 -21.90
N PHE A 166 -24.55 11.92 -20.67
CA PHE A 166 -24.80 10.57 -20.16
C PHE A 166 -26.23 10.38 -19.59
N ARG A 167 -27.01 11.45 -19.41
CA ARG A 167 -28.33 11.39 -18.76
C ARG A 167 -29.31 10.40 -19.39
N PRO A 168 -29.41 10.27 -20.73
CA PRO A 168 -30.32 9.32 -21.37
C PRO A 168 -30.04 7.86 -21.01
N TYR A 169 -28.80 7.54 -20.60
CA TYR A 169 -28.36 6.17 -20.33
C TYR A 169 -28.58 5.74 -18.87
N ILE A 170 -28.74 6.69 -17.94
CA ILE A 170 -28.84 6.41 -16.50
C ILE A 170 -30.02 5.48 -16.18
N SER A 171 -31.25 5.89 -16.56
CA SER A 171 -32.46 5.12 -16.23
C SER A 171 -32.50 3.72 -16.89
N PRO A 172 -32.16 3.56 -18.20
CA PRO A 172 -32.07 2.24 -18.81
C PRO A 172 -31.05 1.31 -18.15
N ILE A 173 -29.85 1.83 -17.83
CA ILE A 173 -28.80 1.06 -17.15
C ILE A 173 -29.29 0.61 -15.78
N TYR A 174 -29.80 1.55 -14.98
CA TYR A 174 -30.32 1.27 -13.64
C TYR A 174 -31.40 0.19 -13.66
N LYS A 175 -32.43 0.33 -14.51
CA LYS A 175 -33.55 -0.62 -14.61
C LYS A 175 -33.11 -2.02 -15.01
N ALA A 176 -32.19 -2.13 -15.98
CA ALA A 176 -31.69 -3.42 -16.43
C ALA A 176 -30.96 -4.18 -15.31
N ILE A 177 -30.14 -3.47 -14.52
CA ILE A 177 -29.40 -4.07 -13.40
C ILE A 177 -30.34 -4.37 -12.22
N LEU A 178 -31.27 -3.47 -11.91
CA LEU A 178 -32.24 -3.64 -10.82
C LEU A 178 -33.04 -4.92 -10.98
N GLY A 179 -33.48 -5.24 -12.22
CA GLY A 179 -34.20 -6.48 -12.50
C GLY A 179 -33.41 -7.76 -12.15
N ARG A 180 -32.07 -7.71 -12.24
CA ARG A 180 -31.19 -8.82 -11.81
C ARG A 180 -30.88 -8.77 -10.33
N LEU A 181 -30.66 -7.58 -9.77
CA LEU A 181 -30.32 -7.38 -8.37
C LEU A 181 -31.48 -7.77 -7.42
N ALA A 182 -32.72 -7.45 -7.78
CA ALA A 182 -33.90 -7.73 -6.99
C ALA A 182 -34.29 -9.23 -7.02
N ASN A 183 -33.91 -9.97 -8.06
CA ASN A 183 -34.29 -11.36 -8.23
C ASN A 183 -33.45 -12.29 -7.31
N GLN A 184 -34.11 -13.14 -6.52
CA GLN A 184 -33.45 -14.09 -5.63
C GLN A 184 -33.05 -15.40 -6.33
N ASP A 185 -33.74 -15.79 -7.40
CA ASP A 185 -33.54 -17.04 -8.14
C ASP A 185 -32.61 -16.83 -9.32
N GLN A 186 -31.37 -16.44 -9.01
CA GLN A 186 -30.30 -16.26 -9.99
C GLN A 186 -29.04 -17.00 -9.55
N ASP A 187 -28.22 -17.35 -10.54
CA ASP A 187 -26.87 -17.89 -10.32
C ASP A 187 -26.04 -16.94 -9.45
N GLN A 188 -25.16 -17.50 -8.62
CA GLN A 188 -24.28 -16.74 -7.72
C GLN A 188 -23.46 -15.69 -8.48
N GLU A 189 -22.91 -16.05 -9.65
CA GLU A 189 -22.07 -15.16 -10.44
C GLU A 189 -22.86 -13.92 -10.90
N VAL A 190 -24.12 -14.10 -11.30
CA VAL A 190 -25.01 -13.01 -11.71
C VAL A 190 -25.33 -12.11 -10.53
N LYS A 191 -25.60 -12.67 -9.34
CA LYS A 191 -25.87 -11.89 -8.12
C LYS A 191 -24.69 -11.00 -7.77
N GLU A 192 -23.49 -11.55 -7.74
CA GLU A 192 -22.26 -10.81 -7.41
C GLU A 192 -21.95 -9.72 -8.44
N CYS A 193 -22.12 -10.01 -9.74
CA CYS A 193 -21.94 -9.03 -10.80
C CYS A 193 -23.00 -7.93 -10.75
N ALA A 194 -24.24 -8.24 -10.42
CA ALA A 194 -25.32 -7.25 -10.31
C ALA A 194 -25.08 -6.30 -9.14
N ILE A 195 -24.65 -6.80 -7.98
CA ILE A 195 -24.26 -5.99 -6.81
C ILE A 195 -23.09 -5.06 -7.16
N SER A 196 -22.04 -5.60 -7.79
CA SER A 196 -20.85 -4.83 -8.15
C SER A 196 -21.13 -3.78 -9.23
N CYS A 197 -21.99 -4.10 -10.20
CA CYS A 197 -22.38 -3.17 -11.26
C CYS A 197 -23.30 -2.07 -10.71
N MET A 198 -24.29 -2.42 -9.89
CA MET A 198 -25.20 -1.44 -9.28
C MET A 198 -24.47 -0.47 -8.36
N SER A 199 -23.50 -0.94 -7.56
CA SER A 199 -22.72 -0.05 -6.69
C SER A 199 -21.92 0.98 -7.47
N LEU A 200 -21.38 0.59 -8.63
CA LEU A 200 -20.69 1.51 -9.53
C LEU A 200 -21.65 2.52 -10.18
N VAL A 201 -22.85 2.08 -10.58
CA VAL A 201 -23.91 2.96 -11.08
C VAL A 201 -24.31 3.98 -10.02
N ILE A 202 -24.53 3.57 -8.77
CA ILE A 202 -24.85 4.47 -7.66
C ILE A 202 -23.68 5.44 -7.40
N ALA A 203 -22.45 4.94 -7.33
CA ALA A 203 -21.27 5.76 -7.08
C ALA A 203 -21.00 6.78 -8.19
N THR A 204 -21.42 6.50 -9.43
CA THR A 204 -21.12 7.35 -10.59
C THR A 204 -22.28 8.25 -10.98
N PHE A 205 -23.53 7.80 -10.80
CA PHE A 205 -24.75 8.49 -11.26
C PHE A 205 -25.77 8.74 -10.13
N GLY A 206 -25.37 8.64 -8.86
CA GLY A 206 -26.30 8.85 -7.74
C GLY A 206 -26.92 10.25 -7.70
N ASP A 207 -26.30 11.24 -8.33
CA ASP A 207 -26.84 12.60 -8.56
C ASP A 207 -27.98 12.65 -9.61
N GLY A 208 -28.18 11.58 -10.38
CA GLY A 208 -29.31 11.39 -11.29
C GLY A 208 -30.26 10.27 -10.86
N LEU A 209 -30.07 9.71 -9.66
CA LEU A 209 -30.83 8.57 -9.14
C LEU A 209 -31.42 8.83 -7.74
N GLN A 210 -31.53 10.09 -7.29
CA GLN A 210 -31.93 10.37 -5.90
C GLN A 210 -33.30 9.77 -5.53
N SER A 211 -34.25 9.71 -6.47
CA SER A 211 -35.56 9.10 -6.25
C SER A 211 -35.50 7.58 -6.08
N GLU A 212 -34.51 6.94 -6.69
CA GLU A 212 -34.35 5.48 -6.72
C GLU A 212 -33.51 4.97 -5.55
N LEU A 213 -32.61 5.78 -5.00
CA LEU A 213 -31.72 5.39 -3.89
C LEU A 213 -32.45 4.79 -2.68
N PRO A 214 -33.56 5.38 -2.15
CA PRO A 214 -34.26 4.82 -1.00
C PRO A 214 -34.85 3.44 -1.26
N SER A 215 -35.11 3.08 -2.51
CA SER A 215 -35.58 1.74 -2.88
C SER A 215 -34.45 0.75 -3.17
N CYS A 216 -33.32 1.24 -3.71
CA CYS A 216 -32.21 0.40 -4.14
C CYS A 216 -31.24 0.03 -3.01
N LEU A 217 -30.95 0.97 -2.11
CA LEU A 217 -29.99 0.77 -1.02
C LEU A 217 -30.44 -0.35 -0.05
N PRO A 218 -31.72 -0.46 0.36
CA PRO A 218 -32.18 -1.58 1.17
C PRO A 218 -31.97 -2.94 0.50
N ILE A 219 -32.11 -3.04 -0.82
CA ILE A 219 -31.84 -4.30 -1.54
C ILE A 219 -30.36 -4.69 -1.41
N LEU A 220 -29.44 -3.73 -1.49
CA LEU A 220 -28.01 -4.00 -1.27
C LEU A 220 -27.71 -4.44 0.16
N VAL A 221 -28.42 -3.87 1.14
CA VAL A 221 -28.38 -4.31 2.54
C VAL A 221 -28.86 -5.76 2.67
N ASP A 222 -29.99 -6.12 2.07
CA ASP A 222 -30.50 -7.50 2.09
C ASP A 222 -29.49 -8.49 1.47
N ARG A 223 -28.78 -8.06 0.40
CA ARG A 223 -27.68 -8.85 -0.19
C ARG A 223 -26.46 -8.95 0.73
N MET A 224 -26.25 -7.99 1.62
CA MET A 224 -25.18 -8.05 2.62
C MET A 224 -25.47 -9.07 3.73
N GLY A 225 -26.74 -9.20 4.15
CA GLY A 225 -27.14 -10.21 5.13
C GLY A 225 -26.92 -11.66 4.64
N ASN A 226 -27.11 -11.90 3.33
CA ASN A 226 -26.95 -13.22 2.72
C ASN A 226 -25.48 -13.68 2.64
N GLU A 227 -25.19 -14.88 3.16
CA GLU A 227 -23.82 -15.43 3.26
C GLU A 227 -23.06 -15.50 1.93
N ILE A 228 -23.75 -15.83 0.84
CA ILE A 228 -23.14 -15.99 -0.49
C ILE A 228 -22.72 -14.61 -1.05
N THR A 229 -23.57 -13.60 -0.89
CA THR A 229 -23.36 -12.28 -1.51
C THR A 229 -22.71 -11.25 -0.59
N ARG A 230 -22.58 -11.56 0.71
CA ARG A 230 -22.09 -10.65 1.76
C ARG A 230 -20.80 -9.95 1.40
N LEU A 231 -19.77 -10.70 1.02
CA LEU A 231 -18.44 -10.12 0.73
C LEU A 231 -18.52 -9.09 -0.41
N THR A 232 -19.29 -9.41 -1.45
CA THR A 232 -19.48 -8.53 -2.61
C THR A 232 -20.30 -7.30 -2.24
N ALA A 233 -21.34 -7.44 -1.42
CA ALA A 233 -22.14 -6.33 -0.91
C ALA A 233 -21.32 -5.38 -0.02
N VAL A 234 -20.46 -5.92 0.86
CA VAL A 234 -19.53 -5.12 1.68
C VAL A 234 -18.63 -4.26 0.78
N LYS A 235 -18.00 -4.87 -0.23
CA LYS A 235 -17.18 -4.13 -1.21
C LYS A 235 -18.00 -3.09 -1.99
N ALA A 236 -19.25 -3.39 -2.32
CA ALA A 236 -20.15 -2.45 -2.97
C ALA A 236 -20.40 -1.20 -2.12
N PHE A 237 -20.62 -1.33 -0.81
CA PHE A 237 -20.74 -0.17 0.07
C PHE A 237 -19.45 0.65 0.16
N ALA A 238 -18.27 0.01 0.10
CA ALA A 238 -17.01 0.75 0.01
C ALA A 238 -16.91 1.58 -1.28
N VAL A 239 -17.34 1.04 -2.43
CA VAL A 239 -17.38 1.76 -3.69
C VAL A 239 -18.33 2.96 -3.62
N ILE A 240 -19.51 2.79 -3.03
CA ILE A 240 -20.49 3.88 -2.88
C ILE A 240 -19.96 4.96 -1.92
N ALA A 241 -19.38 4.57 -0.79
CA ALA A 241 -18.86 5.50 0.22
C ALA A 241 -17.67 6.34 -0.28
N ASN A 242 -16.86 5.78 -1.18
CA ASN A 242 -15.73 6.48 -1.80
C ASN A 242 -16.13 7.32 -3.02
N SER A 243 -17.42 7.40 -3.35
CA SER A 243 -17.90 8.25 -4.45
C SER A 243 -17.64 9.74 -4.16
N PRO A 244 -17.07 10.50 -5.11
CA PRO A 244 -16.95 11.94 -5.02
C PRO A 244 -18.29 12.67 -4.88
N LEU A 245 -19.41 12.04 -5.26
CA LEU A 245 -20.75 12.62 -5.19
C LEU A 245 -21.33 12.68 -3.77
N ARG A 246 -20.69 12.00 -2.79
CA ARG A 246 -21.19 11.88 -1.41
C ARG A 246 -22.65 11.45 -1.37
N ILE A 247 -22.91 10.26 -1.90
CA ILE A 247 -24.26 9.68 -1.98
C ILE A 247 -24.91 9.65 -0.60
N ASP A 248 -26.18 10.06 -0.51
CA ASP A 248 -26.90 9.99 0.76
C ASP A 248 -27.18 8.52 1.13
N LEU A 249 -26.60 8.07 2.24
CA LEU A 249 -26.78 6.73 2.81
C LEU A 249 -27.64 6.73 4.07
N SER A 250 -28.22 7.87 4.46
CA SER A 250 -28.95 8.04 5.73
C SER A 250 -30.03 6.97 5.95
N CYS A 251 -30.70 6.50 4.90
CA CYS A 251 -31.74 5.48 5.00
C CYS A 251 -31.24 4.07 5.40
N VAL A 252 -29.93 3.79 5.27
CA VAL A 252 -29.34 2.48 5.54
C VAL A 252 -28.09 2.51 6.43
N LEU A 253 -27.51 3.68 6.69
CA LEU A 253 -26.19 3.83 7.30
C LEU A 253 -26.06 3.09 8.64
N ASP A 254 -27.00 3.28 9.57
CA ASP A 254 -26.96 2.64 10.89
C ASP A 254 -27.00 1.12 10.80
N HIS A 255 -27.85 0.59 9.92
CA HIS A 255 -27.96 -0.84 9.69
C HIS A 255 -26.68 -1.40 9.06
N VAL A 256 -26.11 -0.69 8.08
CA VAL A 256 -24.86 -1.08 7.42
C VAL A 256 -23.72 -1.13 8.42
N VAL A 257 -23.56 -0.08 9.24
CA VAL A 257 -22.50 -0.02 10.26
C VAL A 257 -22.67 -1.14 11.30
N SER A 258 -23.90 -1.43 11.72
CA SER A 258 -24.20 -2.51 12.66
C SER A 258 -23.82 -3.89 12.09
N GLU A 259 -24.25 -4.21 10.86
CA GLU A 259 -23.90 -5.48 10.21
C GLU A 259 -22.39 -5.62 9.97
N LEU A 260 -21.74 -4.56 9.48
CA LEU A 260 -20.29 -4.54 9.28
C LEU A 260 -19.56 -4.82 10.60
N THR A 261 -19.97 -4.17 11.69
CA THR A 261 -19.38 -4.40 13.02
C THR A 261 -19.53 -5.87 13.44
N ALA A 262 -20.70 -6.48 13.21
CA ALA A 262 -20.93 -7.89 13.49
C ALA A 262 -20.06 -8.83 12.62
N PHE A 263 -19.72 -8.44 11.39
CA PHE A 263 -18.86 -9.24 10.52
C PHE A 263 -17.40 -9.32 10.99
N LEU A 264 -16.94 -8.37 11.82
CA LEU A 264 -15.59 -8.42 12.40
C LEU A 264 -15.38 -9.65 13.30
N ARG A 265 -16.47 -10.24 13.84
CA ARG A 265 -16.44 -11.48 14.65
C ARG A 265 -16.46 -12.76 13.83
N LYS A 266 -16.71 -12.69 12.52
CA LYS A 266 -16.83 -13.88 11.66
C LYS A 266 -15.46 -14.46 11.34
N ALA A 267 -15.36 -15.79 11.24
CA ALA A 267 -14.10 -16.49 10.96
C ALA A 267 -13.51 -16.16 9.57
N ASN A 268 -14.35 -15.75 8.61
CA ASN A 268 -13.90 -15.45 7.24
C ASN A 268 -12.96 -14.24 7.20
N ARG A 269 -11.67 -14.49 6.99
CA ARG A 269 -10.61 -13.47 6.94
C ARG A 269 -10.83 -12.43 5.83
N ALA A 270 -11.21 -12.85 4.63
CA ALA A 270 -11.44 -11.94 3.50
C ALA A 270 -12.63 -10.99 3.76
N LEU A 271 -13.67 -11.51 4.42
CA LEU A 271 -14.80 -10.70 4.88
C LEU A 271 -14.35 -9.66 5.89
N ARG A 272 -13.63 -10.05 6.96
CA ARG A 272 -13.15 -9.10 7.97
C ARG A 272 -12.28 -8.00 7.36
N GLN A 273 -11.40 -8.34 6.42
CA GLN A 273 -10.59 -7.35 5.71
C GLN A 273 -11.44 -6.36 4.90
N ALA A 274 -12.40 -6.85 4.11
CA ALA A 274 -13.29 -6.00 3.34
C ALA A 274 -14.15 -5.12 4.26
N THR A 275 -14.61 -5.66 5.38
CA THR A 275 -15.37 -4.95 6.41
C THR A 275 -14.56 -3.80 7.00
N LEU A 276 -13.30 -4.01 7.40
CA LEU A 276 -12.44 -2.95 7.93
C LEU A 276 -12.24 -1.82 6.92
N GLY A 277 -11.94 -2.15 5.66
CA GLY A 277 -11.78 -1.14 4.60
C GLY A 277 -13.09 -0.38 4.30
N THR A 278 -14.23 -1.07 4.38
CA THR A 278 -15.55 -0.46 4.16
C THR A 278 -15.93 0.47 5.31
N LEU A 279 -15.75 0.03 6.57
CA LEU A 279 -15.94 0.89 7.74
C LEU A 279 -15.04 2.12 7.68
N ASN A 280 -13.78 1.97 7.28
CA ASN A 280 -12.87 3.09 7.11
C ASN A 280 -13.40 4.11 6.08
N SER A 281 -13.87 3.63 4.93
CA SER A 281 -14.46 4.50 3.90
C SER A 281 -15.72 5.21 4.40
N LEU A 282 -16.57 4.51 5.16
CA LEU A 282 -17.78 5.09 5.76
C LEU A 282 -17.48 6.14 6.83
N VAL A 283 -16.49 5.90 7.69
CA VAL A 283 -16.08 6.87 8.73
C VAL A 283 -15.50 8.13 8.09
N VAL A 284 -14.66 8.00 7.05
CA VAL A 284 -14.10 9.16 6.33
C VAL A 284 -15.20 10.03 5.73
N THR A 285 -16.19 9.43 5.07
CA THR A 285 -17.23 10.18 4.33
C THR A 285 -18.41 10.61 5.20
N TYR A 286 -18.85 9.75 6.12
CA TYR A 286 -20.09 9.90 6.88
C TYR A 286 -19.89 9.90 8.41
N GLY A 287 -18.65 10.07 8.90
CA GLY A 287 -18.33 9.94 10.33
C GLY A 287 -19.20 10.79 11.26
N GLY A 288 -19.63 11.97 10.82
CA GLY A 288 -20.55 12.85 11.56
C GLY A 288 -22.02 12.39 11.63
N GLN A 289 -22.42 11.38 10.86
CA GLN A 289 -23.76 10.78 10.89
C GLN A 289 -23.79 9.48 11.70
N ILE A 290 -22.63 8.91 12.03
CA ILE A 290 -22.53 7.66 12.81
C ILE A 290 -22.67 7.98 14.30
N GLY A 291 -23.60 7.29 14.97
CA GLY A 291 -23.86 7.44 16.40
C GLY A 291 -22.67 7.03 17.29
N SER A 292 -22.54 7.66 18.46
CA SER A 292 -21.45 7.40 19.42
C SER A 292 -21.42 5.96 19.94
N SER A 293 -22.59 5.35 20.17
CA SER A 293 -22.71 3.95 20.59
C SER A 293 -22.18 2.96 19.55
N SER A 294 -22.35 3.28 18.25
CA SER A 294 -21.81 2.50 17.15
C SER A 294 -20.29 2.54 17.18
N TYR A 295 -19.67 3.70 17.41
CA TYR A 295 -18.21 3.80 17.55
C TYR A 295 -17.68 3.00 18.73
N GLU A 296 -18.32 3.05 19.90
CA GLU A 296 -17.91 2.25 21.06
C GLU A 296 -17.92 0.75 20.75
N THR A 297 -18.95 0.29 20.02
CA THR A 297 -19.07 -1.11 19.59
C THR A 297 -17.98 -1.47 18.58
N ILE A 298 -17.74 -0.62 17.58
CA ILE A 298 -16.66 -0.80 16.60
C ILE A 298 -15.31 -0.93 17.33
N ILE A 299 -14.98 0.00 18.23
CA ILE A 299 -13.71 0.01 18.97
C ILE A 299 -13.53 -1.25 19.82
N ALA A 300 -14.61 -1.73 20.44
CA ALA A 300 -14.59 -2.99 21.17
C ALA A 300 -14.21 -4.16 20.25
N GLU A 301 -14.80 -4.26 19.06
CA GLU A 301 -14.45 -5.29 18.08
C GLU A 301 -13.02 -5.14 17.54
N LEU A 302 -12.58 -3.91 17.25
CA LEU A 302 -11.23 -3.64 16.77
C LEU A 302 -10.17 -4.10 17.78
N SER A 303 -10.42 -3.93 19.08
CA SER A 303 -9.49 -4.38 20.11
C SER A 303 -9.23 -5.89 20.04
N THR A 304 -10.22 -6.70 19.65
CA THR A 304 -10.07 -8.16 19.51
C THR A 304 -9.24 -8.58 18.30
N LEU A 305 -9.11 -7.69 17.31
CA LEU A 305 -8.35 -7.95 16.08
C LEU A 305 -6.87 -7.55 16.21
N ILE A 306 -6.51 -6.77 17.24
CA ILE A 306 -5.14 -6.31 17.48
C ILE A 306 -4.39 -7.40 18.25
N SER A 307 -3.72 -8.28 17.52
CA SER A 307 -2.86 -9.33 18.05
C SER A 307 -1.76 -9.67 17.05
N ASP A 308 -0.77 -10.44 17.49
CA ASP A 308 0.31 -10.92 16.62
C ASP A 308 -0.04 -12.20 15.83
N ILE A 309 -1.28 -12.71 15.98
CA ILE A 309 -1.81 -13.83 15.19
C ILE A 309 -1.97 -13.45 13.72
N ASP A 310 -2.45 -12.23 13.43
CA ASP A 310 -2.64 -11.72 12.07
C ASP A 310 -2.27 -10.24 12.00
N LEU A 311 -0.99 -9.99 11.74
CA LEU A 311 -0.42 -8.63 11.69
C LEU A 311 -1.10 -7.73 10.65
N HIS A 312 -1.58 -8.30 9.54
CA HIS A 312 -2.29 -7.54 8.51
C HIS A 312 -3.65 -7.05 9.03
N MET A 313 -4.38 -7.92 9.72
CA MET A 313 -5.65 -7.53 10.36
C MET A 313 -5.44 -6.52 11.48
N ALA A 314 -4.38 -6.68 12.29
CA ALA A 314 -4.02 -5.71 13.31
C ALA A 314 -3.69 -4.33 12.71
N ALA A 315 -2.96 -4.29 11.58
CA ALA A 315 -2.65 -3.06 10.87
C ALA A 315 -3.92 -2.33 10.42
N LEU A 316 -4.82 -3.04 9.72
CA LEU A 316 -6.09 -2.47 9.25
C LEU A 316 -6.99 -1.99 10.40
N ALA A 317 -7.00 -2.72 11.54
CA ALA A 317 -7.76 -2.32 12.72
C ALA A 317 -7.19 -1.05 13.36
N LEU A 318 -5.86 -0.93 13.45
CA LEU A 318 -5.17 0.26 13.95
C LEU A 318 -5.38 1.46 13.03
N GLU A 319 -5.39 1.26 11.71
CA GLU A 319 -5.69 2.31 10.73
C GLU A 319 -7.10 2.85 10.89
N LEU A 320 -8.11 1.96 11.02
CA LEU A 320 -9.48 2.38 11.28
C LEU A 320 -9.60 3.14 12.62
N CYS A 321 -8.91 2.67 13.67
CA CYS A 321 -8.83 3.41 14.94
C CYS A 321 -8.26 4.82 14.75
N CYS A 322 -7.21 5.00 13.93
CA CYS A 322 -6.65 6.31 13.62
C CYS A 322 -7.68 7.21 12.93
N THR A 323 -8.37 6.70 11.90
CA THR A 323 -9.40 7.43 11.18
C THR A 323 -10.52 7.90 12.10
N ILE A 324 -10.98 7.02 13.00
CA ILE A 324 -12.02 7.33 14.00
C ILE A 324 -11.55 8.45 14.96
N MET A 325 -10.29 8.42 15.40
CA MET A 325 -9.73 9.44 16.31
C MET A 325 -9.54 10.81 15.66
N VAL A 326 -9.32 10.87 14.34
CA VAL A 326 -9.16 12.14 13.59
C VAL A 326 -10.50 12.87 13.45
N ASP A 327 -11.63 12.16 13.39
CA ASP A 327 -12.95 12.78 13.32
C ASP A 327 -13.33 13.44 14.66
N ARG A 328 -13.08 14.77 14.73
CA ARG A 328 -13.23 15.64 15.91
C ARG A 328 -14.65 15.73 16.47
N ARG A 329 -15.65 15.10 15.86
CA ARG A 329 -17.04 15.11 16.34
C ARG A 329 -17.32 14.04 17.40
N SER A 330 -16.41 13.07 17.57
CA SER A 330 -16.62 11.87 18.41
C SER A 330 -15.84 11.85 19.74
N ILE A 331 -15.14 12.94 20.06
CA ILE A 331 -13.89 12.94 20.85
C ILE A 331 -13.94 12.27 22.23
N LYS A 332 -14.96 12.52 23.06
CA LYS A 332 -14.85 12.14 24.49
C LYS A 332 -15.06 10.64 24.74
N ASN A 333 -16.17 10.07 24.27
CA ASN A 333 -16.48 8.66 24.55
C ASN A 333 -15.61 7.71 23.73
N VAL A 334 -15.35 8.05 22.46
CA VAL A 334 -14.47 7.30 21.57
C VAL A 334 -13.05 7.28 22.12
N GLY A 335 -12.55 8.42 22.60
CA GLY A 335 -11.23 8.52 23.22
C GLY A 335 -11.05 7.61 24.43
N LEU A 336 -12.05 7.57 25.31
CA LEU A 336 -12.07 6.67 26.46
C LEU A 336 -12.13 5.20 26.02
N ALA A 337 -12.96 4.85 25.05
CA ALA A 337 -13.05 3.48 24.54
C ALA A 337 -11.70 3.03 23.94
N VAL A 338 -11.04 3.87 23.14
CA VAL A 338 -9.70 3.58 22.61
C VAL A 338 -8.69 3.37 23.74
N ARG A 339 -8.69 4.26 24.74
CA ARG A 339 -7.80 4.16 25.90
C ARG A 339 -8.02 2.87 26.70
N HIS A 340 -9.26 2.46 26.91
CA HIS A 340 -9.58 1.31 27.76
C HIS A 340 -9.55 -0.04 27.04
N LYS A 341 -9.78 -0.07 25.72
CA LYS A 341 -9.89 -1.32 24.95
C LYS A 341 -8.72 -1.53 24.00
N VAL A 342 -8.34 -0.51 23.24
CA VAL A 342 -7.35 -0.64 22.16
C VAL A 342 -5.93 -0.46 22.66
N LEU A 343 -5.67 0.56 23.50
CA LEU A 343 -4.33 0.84 24.02
C LEU A 343 -3.69 -0.36 24.75
N PRO A 344 -4.41 -1.13 25.62
CA PRO A 344 -3.82 -2.32 26.24
C PRO A 344 -3.37 -3.36 25.21
N GLN A 345 -4.17 -3.60 24.16
CA GLN A 345 -3.83 -4.56 23.10
C GLN A 345 -2.67 -4.08 22.24
N ALA A 346 -2.60 -2.78 21.95
CA ALA A 346 -1.47 -2.15 21.27
C ALA A 346 -0.15 -2.30 22.07
N LEU A 347 -0.20 -2.17 23.40
CA LEU A 347 0.94 -2.36 24.29
C LEU A 347 1.35 -3.84 24.45
N VAL A 348 0.43 -4.79 24.21
CA VAL A 348 0.78 -6.21 24.10
C VAL A 348 1.45 -6.48 22.74
N LEU A 349 0.85 -5.99 21.65
CA LEU A 349 1.35 -6.16 20.29
C LEU A 349 2.77 -5.62 20.10
N ILE A 350 3.11 -4.48 20.70
CA ILE A 350 4.45 -3.87 20.59
C ILE A 350 5.57 -4.76 21.15
N ARG A 351 5.23 -5.70 22.05
CA ARG A 351 6.18 -6.65 22.64
C ARG A 351 6.44 -7.86 21.73
N SER A 352 5.65 -8.04 20.67
CA SER A 352 5.78 -9.19 19.79
C SER A 352 7.06 -9.11 18.94
N ALA A 353 7.81 -10.21 18.89
CA ALA A 353 8.97 -10.32 18.02
C ALA A 353 8.59 -10.38 16.52
N LEU A 354 7.32 -10.64 16.21
CA LEU A 354 6.81 -10.71 14.84
C LEU A 354 6.46 -9.33 14.26
N LEU A 355 6.37 -8.30 15.10
CA LEU A 355 5.92 -6.98 14.69
C LEU A 355 6.93 -6.30 13.76
N GLN A 356 6.52 -6.09 12.50
CA GLN A 356 7.33 -5.44 11.47
C GLN A 356 6.45 -4.89 10.33
N GLY A 357 7.06 -4.17 9.39
CA GLY A 357 6.40 -3.70 8.17
C GLY A 357 5.18 -2.81 8.43
N GLN A 358 4.09 -3.07 7.70
CA GLN A 358 2.86 -2.26 7.76
C GLN A 358 2.21 -2.23 9.14
N ALA A 359 2.26 -3.33 9.90
CA ALA A 359 1.68 -3.37 11.25
C ALA A 359 2.41 -2.44 12.23
N LEU A 360 3.75 -2.38 12.15
CA LEU A 360 4.54 -1.46 12.96
C LEU A 360 4.28 0.01 12.56
N GLN A 361 4.15 0.29 11.25
CA GLN A 361 3.82 1.63 10.76
C GLN A 361 2.42 2.08 11.22
N ALA A 362 1.43 1.19 11.17
CA ALA A 362 0.09 1.45 11.67
C ALA A 362 0.09 1.71 13.19
N LEU A 363 0.89 0.95 13.95
CA LEU A 363 1.04 1.15 15.40
C LEU A 363 1.71 2.50 15.74
N GLN A 364 2.73 2.90 14.98
CA GLN A 364 3.35 4.22 15.12
C GLN A 364 2.34 5.35 14.86
N LYS A 365 1.57 5.26 13.77
CA LYS A 365 0.48 6.22 13.45
C LYS A 365 -0.60 6.25 14.53
N PHE A 366 -0.90 5.10 15.14
CA PHE A 366 -1.85 5.02 16.24
C PHE A 366 -1.39 5.82 17.46
N PHE A 367 -0.14 5.66 17.92
CA PHE A 367 0.38 6.44 19.04
C PHE A 367 0.45 7.94 18.74
N ALA A 368 0.82 8.33 17.50
CA ALA A 368 0.80 9.73 17.07
C ALA A 368 -0.61 10.34 17.11
N SER A 369 -1.60 9.62 16.56
CA SER A 369 -3.00 10.06 16.58
C SER A 369 -3.55 10.13 18.00
N LEU A 370 -3.19 9.17 18.87
CA LEU A 370 -3.68 9.08 20.23
C LEU A 370 -3.23 10.27 21.08
N VAL A 371 -1.96 10.68 21.00
CA VAL A 371 -1.46 11.85 21.76
C VAL A 371 -2.07 13.17 21.28
N GLN A 372 -2.35 13.29 19.99
CA GLN A 372 -3.00 14.48 19.41
C GLN A 372 -4.50 14.57 19.78
N SER A 373 -5.15 13.44 20.08
CA SER A 373 -6.57 13.39 20.43
C SER A 373 -6.91 13.97 21.82
N ALA A 374 -5.91 14.35 22.62
CA ALA A 374 -6.03 14.89 24.00
C ALA A 374 -6.76 13.97 25.02
N ASN A 375 -7.02 12.71 24.67
CA ASN A 375 -7.73 11.76 25.54
C ASN A 375 -6.83 11.06 26.57
N THR A 376 -5.52 11.04 26.31
CA THR A 376 -4.50 10.52 27.22
C THR A 376 -3.34 11.49 27.24
N SER A 377 -2.81 11.80 28.43
CA SER A 377 -1.65 12.68 28.55
C SER A 377 -0.41 12.02 27.94
N PHE A 378 0.47 12.85 27.39
CA PHE A 378 1.74 12.43 26.82
C PHE A 378 2.56 11.62 27.84
N GLU A 379 2.61 12.09 29.10
CA GLU A 379 3.36 11.46 30.18
C GLU A 379 2.86 10.04 30.44
N THR A 380 1.54 9.83 30.50
CA THR A 380 0.96 8.50 30.72
C THR A 380 1.25 7.55 29.54
N LEU A 381 1.23 8.04 28.30
CA LEU A 381 1.57 7.22 27.13
C LEU A 381 3.05 6.87 27.09
N LEU A 382 3.92 7.85 27.37
CA LEU A 382 5.36 7.66 27.42
C LEU A 382 5.74 6.65 28.51
N ASP A 383 5.20 6.83 29.72
CA ASP A 383 5.41 5.91 30.83
C ASP A 383 4.92 4.50 30.49
N SER A 384 3.75 4.39 29.84
CA SER A 384 3.21 3.09 29.41
C SER A 384 4.16 2.40 28.42
N LEU A 385 4.61 3.11 27.38
CA LEU A 385 5.55 2.57 26.39
C LEU A 385 6.88 2.16 27.02
N ILE A 386 7.51 3.02 27.82
CA ILE A 386 8.79 2.71 28.49
C ILE A 386 8.61 1.53 29.46
N SER A 387 7.47 1.46 30.16
CA SER A 387 7.17 0.34 31.05
C SER A 387 7.05 -0.99 30.31
N THR A 388 6.61 -1.00 29.05
CA THR A 388 6.56 -2.22 28.25
C THR A 388 7.94 -2.82 27.99
N ALA A 389 9.00 -2.02 28.06
CA ALA A 389 10.37 -2.48 27.91
C ALA A 389 10.91 -3.21 29.16
N LYS A 390 10.19 -3.17 30.30
CA LYS A 390 10.59 -3.90 31.51
C LYS A 390 10.42 -5.42 31.30
N PRO A 391 11.34 -6.24 31.85
CA PRO A 391 11.19 -7.69 31.84
C PRO A 391 9.86 -8.08 32.50
N SER A 392 9.06 -8.88 31.81
CA SER A 392 7.86 -9.50 32.40
C SER A 392 8.24 -10.85 33.02
N GLN A 393 7.29 -11.48 33.73
CA GLN A 393 7.43 -12.85 34.25
C GLN A 393 7.76 -13.89 33.14
N SER A 394 7.57 -13.54 31.87
CA SER A 394 7.78 -14.39 30.68
C SER A 394 9.17 -14.29 30.02
N GLY A 395 10.16 -13.65 30.66
CA GLY A 395 11.54 -13.58 30.17
C GLY A 395 11.95 -12.22 29.57
N SER A 396 13.17 -12.17 29.02
CA SER A 396 13.70 -10.97 28.36
C SER A 396 12.99 -10.69 27.03
N LEU A 397 12.87 -9.40 26.68
CA LEU A 397 12.29 -8.98 25.40
C LEU A 397 13.23 -9.26 24.24
N SER A 398 12.67 -9.53 23.07
CA SER A 398 13.44 -9.64 21.83
C SER A 398 14.03 -8.29 21.41
N LYS A 399 15.15 -8.28 20.69
CA LYS A 399 15.74 -7.07 20.10
C LYS A 399 14.74 -6.31 19.23
N GLN A 400 13.90 -7.05 18.49
CA GLN A 400 12.85 -6.49 17.64
C GLN A 400 11.77 -5.74 18.43
N ALA A 401 11.36 -6.27 19.58
CA ALA A 401 10.39 -5.61 20.45
C ALA A 401 10.96 -4.30 21.02
N LEU A 402 12.23 -4.31 21.47
CA LEU A 402 12.90 -3.10 21.98
C LEU A 402 13.01 -2.02 20.89
N SER A 403 13.37 -2.40 19.66
CA SER A 403 13.38 -1.47 18.51
C SER A 403 11.98 -0.92 18.21
N SER A 404 10.95 -1.78 18.23
CA SER A 404 9.56 -1.36 17.99
C SER A 404 9.08 -0.36 19.04
N ILE A 405 9.41 -0.59 20.32
CA ILE A 405 9.11 0.34 21.42
C ILE A 405 9.82 1.68 21.19
N ALA A 406 11.12 1.67 20.90
CA ALA A 406 11.88 2.89 20.65
C ALA A 406 11.32 3.71 19.47
N GLN A 407 10.93 3.04 18.38
CA GLN A 407 10.31 3.69 17.22
C GLN A 407 8.97 4.34 17.58
N CYS A 408 8.11 3.66 18.34
CA CYS A 408 6.84 4.22 18.80
C CYS A 408 7.04 5.38 19.79
N VAL A 409 8.02 5.31 20.68
CA VAL A 409 8.39 6.42 21.59
C VAL A 409 8.83 7.63 20.79
N ALA A 410 9.69 7.44 19.77
CA ALA A 410 10.13 8.55 18.92
C ALA A 410 8.96 9.22 18.19
N VAL A 411 8.08 8.43 17.57
CA VAL A 411 6.90 8.95 16.87
C VAL A 411 5.93 9.66 17.83
N LEU A 412 5.73 9.12 19.03
CA LEU A 412 4.94 9.77 20.08
C LEU A 412 5.51 11.14 20.47
N CYS A 413 6.83 11.22 20.70
CA CYS A 413 7.51 12.46 21.10
C CYS A 413 7.37 13.55 20.03
N LEU A 414 7.54 13.18 18.75
CA LEU A 414 7.41 14.13 17.64
C LEU A 414 5.97 14.61 17.47
N ALA A 415 4.99 13.71 17.61
CA ALA A 415 3.58 14.06 17.52
C ALA A 415 3.09 14.93 18.69
N ALA A 416 3.72 14.84 19.87
CA ALA A 416 3.39 15.63 21.05
C ALA A 416 3.93 17.08 21.00
N GLY A 417 4.83 17.38 20.06
CA GLY A 417 5.41 18.70 19.84
C GLY A 417 6.81 18.89 20.44
N ASP A 418 7.47 19.97 20.02
CA ASP A 418 8.91 20.17 20.23
C ASP A 418 9.33 20.23 21.69
N GLN A 419 8.54 20.88 22.53
CA GLN A 419 8.83 21.02 23.96
C GLN A 419 8.83 19.66 24.67
N LYS A 420 7.85 18.80 24.37
CA LYS A 420 7.75 17.48 24.97
C LYS A 420 8.89 16.57 24.48
N CYS A 421 9.16 16.61 23.18
CA CYS A 421 10.31 15.92 22.61
C CYS A 421 11.63 16.33 23.28
N ALA A 422 11.90 17.63 23.42
CA ALA A 422 13.10 18.14 24.08
C ALA A 422 13.20 17.67 25.55
N SER A 423 12.08 17.70 26.30
CA SER A 423 12.04 17.22 27.68
C SER A 423 12.32 15.72 27.79
N THR A 424 11.87 14.92 26.83
CA THR A 424 12.18 13.49 26.78
C THR A 424 13.65 13.26 26.44
N VAL A 425 14.25 14.03 25.52
CA VAL A 425 15.68 13.93 25.23
C VAL A 425 16.53 14.22 26.48
N GLU A 426 16.19 15.26 27.25
CA GLU A 426 16.90 15.55 28.51
C GLU A 426 16.69 14.47 29.58
N MET A 427 15.48 13.88 29.68
CA MET A 427 15.24 12.72 30.54
C MET A 427 16.13 11.53 30.15
N LEU A 428 16.23 11.22 28.86
CA LEU A 428 17.03 10.10 28.36
C LEU A 428 18.53 10.36 28.57
N LYS A 429 19.01 11.59 28.39
CA LYS A 429 20.39 11.99 28.74
C LYS A 429 20.66 11.79 30.24
N GLY A 430 19.73 12.17 31.11
CA GLY A 430 19.85 11.94 32.55
C GLY A 430 20.04 10.46 32.91
N ILE A 431 19.29 9.57 32.24
CA ILE A 431 19.42 8.11 32.44
C ILE A 431 20.80 7.58 32.03
N LEU A 432 21.45 8.19 31.03
CA LEU A 432 22.77 7.77 30.57
C LEU A 432 23.90 8.28 31.47
N ASN A 433 23.72 9.45 32.08
CA ASN A 433 24.71 10.06 32.99
C ASN A 433 24.61 9.52 34.43
N ASP A 434 23.56 8.78 34.78
CA ASP A 434 23.44 8.13 36.08
C ASP A 434 24.41 6.94 36.18
N ASP A 435 25.46 7.07 37.01
CA ASP A 435 26.50 6.07 37.29
C ASP A 435 26.00 4.79 38.01
N SER A 436 24.69 4.62 38.16
CA SER A 436 24.10 3.42 38.78
C SER A 436 24.24 2.21 37.85
N SER A 437 25.29 1.41 38.07
CA SER A 437 25.60 0.16 37.33
C SER A 437 24.48 -0.90 37.33
N THR A 438 23.40 -0.68 38.08
CA THR A 438 22.23 -1.55 38.23
C THR A 438 21.10 -1.33 37.21
N ASN A 439 21.22 -0.37 36.28
CA ASN A 439 20.16 -0.02 35.32
C ASN A 439 20.50 -0.26 33.83
N SER A 440 21.29 -1.29 33.50
CA SER A 440 21.73 -1.58 32.12
C SER A 440 20.60 -1.65 31.08
N ALA A 441 19.45 -2.23 31.43
CA ALA A 441 18.27 -2.30 30.56
C ALA A 441 17.65 -0.91 30.27
N LYS A 442 17.69 0.02 31.24
CA LYS A 442 17.20 1.39 31.04
C LYS A 442 18.16 2.18 30.15
N GLN A 443 19.46 2.01 30.34
CA GLN A 443 20.48 2.64 29.49
C GLN A 443 20.36 2.14 28.04
N HIS A 444 20.19 0.83 27.84
CA HIS A 444 19.97 0.24 26.51
C HIS A 444 18.73 0.83 25.83
N MET A 445 17.58 0.90 26.52
CA MET A 445 16.38 1.53 25.98
C MET A 445 16.55 3.03 25.72
N ALA A 446 17.28 3.73 26.59
CA ALA A 446 17.50 5.16 26.41
C ALA A 446 18.28 5.46 25.13
N LEU A 447 19.33 4.67 24.85
CA LEU A 447 20.10 4.77 23.61
C LEU A 447 19.24 4.49 22.37
N LEU A 448 18.43 3.43 22.37
CA LEU A 448 17.54 3.11 21.25
C LEU A 448 16.52 4.24 21.00
N CYS A 449 15.88 4.76 22.06
CA CYS A 449 14.95 5.89 21.95
C CYS A 449 15.63 7.16 21.44
N LEU A 450 16.82 7.49 21.94
CA LEU A 450 17.60 8.64 21.46
C LEU A 450 17.98 8.50 19.99
N GLY A 451 18.39 7.32 19.55
CA GLY A 451 18.65 7.02 18.14
C GLY A 451 17.41 7.28 17.29
N GLU A 452 16.27 6.70 17.65
CA GLU A 452 15.04 6.85 16.88
C GLU A 452 14.49 8.29 16.85
N ILE A 453 14.64 9.05 17.94
CA ILE A 453 14.29 10.48 17.98
C ILE A 453 15.26 11.25 17.09
N GLY A 454 16.57 11.05 17.28
CA GLY A 454 17.62 11.74 16.55
C GLY A 454 17.59 11.48 15.04
N ARG A 455 17.10 10.31 14.62
CA ARG A 455 16.88 10.00 13.21
C ARG A 455 15.86 10.92 12.53
N ARG A 456 14.82 11.31 13.29
CA ARG A 456 13.64 12.00 12.75
C ARG A 456 13.64 13.50 13.05
N LYS A 457 14.51 13.96 13.95
CA LYS A 457 14.60 15.35 14.37
C LYS A 457 16.04 15.73 14.69
N ASP A 458 16.42 16.93 14.27
CA ASP A 458 17.72 17.48 14.61
C ASP A 458 17.85 17.72 16.13
N LEU A 459 18.86 17.08 16.73
CA LEU A 459 19.20 17.22 18.14
C LEU A 459 20.39 18.16 18.38
N SER A 460 20.83 18.93 17.37
CA SER A 460 21.97 19.87 17.45
C SER A 460 21.87 20.90 18.57
N ASN A 461 20.63 21.27 18.94
CA ASN A 461 20.30 22.17 20.03
C ASN A 461 20.57 21.59 21.44
N HIS A 462 20.70 20.27 21.56
CA HIS A 462 21.03 19.61 22.82
C HIS A 462 22.55 19.54 22.97
N VAL A 463 23.06 20.12 24.06
CA VAL A 463 24.50 20.21 24.31
C VAL A 463 25.12 18.83 24.45
N GLN A 464 26.16 18.56 23.64
CA GLN A 464 27.08 17.41 23.72
C GLN A 464 26.42 16.02 23.71
N ILE A 465 25.30 15.86 23.01
CA ILE A 465 24.60 14.58 22.90
C ILE A 465 25.48 13.48 22.28
N GLU A 466 26.32 13.86 21.32
CA GLU A 466 27.28 12.99 20.65
C GLU A 466 28.33 12.42 21.61
N ASN A 467 28.78 13.19 22.60
CA ASN A 467 29.76 12.76 23.59
C ASN A 467 29.16 11.79 24.60
N ILE A 468 27.95 12.08 25.11
CA ILE A 468 27.22 11.22 26.04
C ILE A 468 27.01 9.82 25.43
N VAL A 469 26.64 9.76 24.14
CA VAL A 469 26.46 8.48 23.44
C VAL A 469 27.80 7.75 23.24
N ILE A 470 28.88 8.46 22.91
CA ILE A 470 30.21 7.85 22.73
C ILE A 470 30.84 7.35 24.04
N GLU A 471 30.53 7.97 25.18
CA GLU A 471 30.93 7.48 26.51
C GLU A 471 30.35 6.10 26.78
N SER A 472 29.13 5.83 26.32
CA SER A 472 28.47 4.52 26.43
C SER A 472 29.22 3.38 25.71
N PHE A 473 30.18 3.68 24.82
CA PHE A 473 31.01 2.65 24.18
C PHE A 473 31.96 1.97 25.16
N GLN A 474 32.23 2.60 26.31
CA GLN A 474 33.08 2.06 27.37
C GLN A 474 32.32 1.11 28.31
N SER A 475 31.02 0.92 28.10
CA SER A 475 30.19 0.03 28.92
C SER A 475 30.72 -1.41 28.91
N PRO A 476 30.63 -2.16 30.03
CA PRO A 476 30.99 -3.58 30.05
C PRO A 476 29.99 -4.47 29.28
N PHE A 477 28.81 -3.94 28.92
CA PHE A 477 27.76 -4.69 28.23
C PHE A 477 27.77 -4.44 26.72
N GLU A 478 27.95 -5.49 25.91
CA GLU A 478 27.95 -5.40 24.43
C GLU A 478 26.62 -4.87 23.86
N GLU A 479 25.49 -5.16 24.50
CA GLU A 479 24.19 -4.64 24.08
C GLU A 479 24.15 -3.10 24.15
N ILE A 480 24.74 -2.50 25.18
CA ILE A 480 24.81 -1.04 25.35
C ILE A 480 25.75 -0.45 24.31
N LYS A 481 26.91 -1.08 24.04
CA LYS A 481 27.84 -0.63 22.99
C LYS A 481 27.17 -0.64 21.61
N SER A 482 26.45 -1.71 21.29
CA SER A 482 25.71 -1.84 20.03
C SER A 482 24.59 -0.82 19.92
N ALA A 483 23.82 -0.57 20.99
CA ALA A 483 22.78 0.44 20.99
C ALA A 483 23.33 1.86 20.91
N ALA A 484 24.50 2.13 21.49
CA ALA A 484 25.17 3.42 21.39
C ALA A 484 25.66 3.69 19.97
N SER A 485 26.25 2.68 19.31
CA SER A 485 26.62 2.75 17.89
C SER A 485 25.39 3.01 17.00
N TYR A 486 24.30 2.28 17.25
CA TYR A 486 23.02 2.50 16.58
C TYR A 486 22.48 3.93 16.80
N ALA A 487 22.53 4.42 18.04
CA ALA A 487 22.04 5.74 18.40
C ALA A 487 22.85 6.85 17.73
N LEU A 488 24.19 6.75 17.78
CA LEU A 488 25.08 7.74 17.17
C LEU A 488 24.86 7.84 15.65
N GLY A 489 24.77 6.70 14.97
CA GLY A 489 24.50 6.65 13.53
C GLY A 489 23.15 7.27 13.17
N ASN A 490 22.09 6.93 13.91
CA ASN A 490 20.76 7.50 13.66
C ASN A 490 20.66 8.99 14.03
N ILE A 491 21.31 9.46 15.10
CA ILE A 491 21.39 10.89 15.43
C ILE A 491 22.07 11.65 14.29
N ALA A 492 23.10 11.06 13.68
CA ALA A 492 23.76 11.68 12.54
C ALA A 492 22.86 11.80 11.30
N VAL A 493 21.90 10.91 11.11
CA VAL A 493 20.90 11.03 10.03
C VAL A 493 20.03 12.28 10.20
N GLY A 494 19.68 12.67 11.43
CA GLY A 494 18.88 13.88 11.67
C GLY A 494 19.60 15.20 11.41
N ASN A 495 20.94 15.21 11.43
CA ASN A 495 21.76 16.34 11.00
C ASN A 495 23.13 15.86 10.53
N LEU A 496 23.20 15.52 9.24
CA LEU A 496 24.43 15.03 8.61
C LEU A 496 25.56 16.05 8.68
N SER A 497 25.26 17.34 8.54
CA SER A 497 26.27 18.39 8.46
C SER A 497 27.11 18.51 9.74
N LYS A 498 26.50 18.29 10.90
CA LYS A 498 27.17 18.39 12.21
C LYS A 498 27.83 17.06 12.61
N TYR A 499 27.09 15.96 12.52
CA TYR A 499 27.47 14.71 13.17
C TYR A 499 28.25 13.75 12.26
N LEU A 500 28.08 13.80 10.93
CA LEU A 500 28.86 12.94 10.04
C LEU A 500 30.36 13.28 10.07
N PRO A 501 30.79 14.57 9.99
CA PRO A 501 32.21 14.91 10.14
C PRO A 501 32.78 14.45 11.49
N PHE A 502 31.99 14.55 12.55
CA PHE A 502 32.38 14.07 13.87
C PHE A 502 32.61 12.55 13.90
N ILE A 503 31.70 11.75 13.33
CA ILE A 503 31.88 10.30 13.25
C ILE A 503 33.15 9.95 12.47
N LEU A 504 33.39 10.60 11.31
CA LEU A 504 34.57 10.35 10.49
C LEU A 504 35.87 10.71 11.24
N ASP A 505 35.93 11.86 11.90
CA ASP A 505 37.09 12.27 12.70
C ASP A 505 37.37 11.31 13.86
N GLN A 506 36.33 10.82 14.54
CA GLN A 506 36.50 9.84 15.61
C GLN A 506 36.99 8.48 15.10
N ILE A 507 36.66 8.08 13.87
CA ILE A 507 37.15 6.82 13.28
C ILE A 507 38.66 6.91 13.06
N ASP A 508 39.15 8.03 12.55
CA ASP A 508 40.59 8.25 12.30
C ASP A 508 41.38 8.35 13.63
N ASN A 509 40.80 8.96 14.66
CA ASN A 509 41.49 9.28 15.91
C ASN A 509 41.37 8.21 17.01
N GLN A 510 40.38 7.31 17.00
CA GLN A 510 40.12 6.36 18.08
C GLN A 510 40.10 4.88 17.64
N GLN A 511 41.29 4.29 17.43
CA GLN A 511 41.44 2.87 17.02
C GLN A 511 40.68 1.87 17.90
N LYS A 512 40.60 2.08 19.23
CA LYS A 512 39.88 1.17 20.16
C LYS A 512 38.35 1.19 20.00
N LYS A 513 37.79 2.26 19.45
CA LYS A 513 36.33 2.43 19.25
C LYS A 513 35.92 2.29 17.78
N GLN A 514 36.90 2.07 16.90
CA GLN A 514 36.76 2.09 15.45
C GLN A 514 35.65 1.16 14.95
N TYR A 515 35.59 -0.07 15.46
CA TYR A 515 34.58 -1.05 15.07
C TYR A 515 33.14 -0.55 15.30
N LEU A 516 32.86 0.05 16.46
CA LEU A 516 31.54 0.59 16.80
C LEU A 516 31.21 1.88 16.02
N LEU A 517 32.22 2.70 15.73
CA LEU A 517 32.03 3.90 14.91
C LEU A 517 31.75 3.54 13.44
N LEU A 518 32.37 2.48 12.90
CA LEU A 518 32.07 1.95 11.57
C LEU A 518 30.63 1.40 11.49
N HIS A 519 30.12 0.75 12.54
CA HIS A 519 28.70 0.40 12.61
C HIS A 519 27.77 1.62 12.68
N SER A 520 28.21 2.71 13.32
CA SER A 520 27.45 3.97 13.34
C SER A 520 27.38 4.58 11.92
N LEU A 521 28.51 4.60 11.21
CA LEU A 521 28.59 5.03 9.81
C LEU A 521 27.74 4.15 8.89
N LYS A 522 27.73 2.84 9.13
CA LYS A 522 26.88 1.89 8.40
C LYS A 522 25.41 2.25 8.50
N GLU A 523 24.93 2.62 9.68
CA GLU A 523 23.53 3.01 9.88
C GLU A 523 23.20 4.28 9.10
N VAL A 524 24.11 5.27 9.07
CA VAL A 524 23.96 6.48 8.25
C VAL A 524 23.79 6.11 6.78
N ILE A 525 24.70 5.30 6.23
CA ILE A 525 24.66 4.90 4.82
C ILE A 525 23.39 4.09 4.52
N ALA A 526 23.02 3.15 5.40
CA ALA A 526 21.87 2.29 5.20
C ALA A 526 20.56 3.08 5.12
N ARG A 527 20.38 4.11 5.95
CA ARG A 527 19.17 4.94 5.90
C ARG A 527 19.10 5.79 4.64
N GLN A 528 20.24 6.31 4.18
CA GLN A 528 20.32 7.11 2.97
C GLN A 528 20.06 6.29 1.69
N SER A 529 20.31 4.97 1.71
CA SER A 529 19.97 4.09 0.60
C SER A 529 18.46 3.79 0.43
N VAL A 530 17.65 4.00 1.49
CA VAL A 530 16.23 3.62 1.50
C VAL A 530 15.31 4.83 1.35
N ASP A 531 15.66 5.99 1.91
CA ASP A 531 14.86 7.21 1.79
C ASP A 531 15.24 7.99 0.52
N HIS A 532 14.36 7.98 -0.49
CA HIS A 532 14.55 8.76 -1.74
C HIS A 532 14.69 10.27 -1.51
N THR A 533 14.26 10.79 -0.36
CA THR A 533 14.45 12.20 0.04
C THR A 533 15.87 12.49 0.55
N GLY A 534 16.62 11.48 0.99
CA GLY A 534 17.96 11.60 1.56
C GLY A 534 19.10 11.62 0.53
N GLN A 535 18.84 11.19 -0.70
CA GLN A 535 19.82 11.24 -1.81
C GLN A 535 20.35 12.67 -2.07
N SER A 536 19.60 13.71 -1.67
CA SER A 536 19.97 15.11 -1.85
C SER A 536 20.84 15.71 -0.72
N GLU A 537 21.02 15.02 0.41
CA GLU A 537 21.70 15.60 1.59
C GLU A 537 23.13 15.08 1.82
N LEU A 538 23.47 13.90 1.29
CA LEU A 538 24.86 13.43 1.26
C LEU A 538 25.66 14.22 0.22
N GLN A 539 26.29 15.30 0.65
CA GLN A 539 27.17 16.09 -0.21
C GLN A 539 28.25 15.20 -0.84
N ASP A 540 28.55 15.46 -2.11
CA ASP A 540 29.58 14.76 -2.89
C ASP A 540 30.94 14.67 -2.17
N SER A 541 31.31 15.71 -1.42
CA SER A 541 32.54 15.74 -0.63
C SER A 541 32.56 14.71 0.50
N ASN A 542 31.40 14.41 1.10
CA ASN A 542 31.29 13.43 2.16
C ASN A 542 31.40 12.01 1.61
N ILE A 543 30.85 11.75 0.42
CA ILE A 543 30.96 10.44 -0.25
C ILE A 543 32.43 10.12 -0.57
N VAL A 544 33.18 11.09 -1.08
CA VAL A 544 34.62 10.89 -1.36
C VAL A 544 35.41 10.58 -0.08
N LYS A 545 35.14 11.31 1.01
CA LYS A 545 35.78 11.05 2.32
C LYS A 545 35.41 9.68 2.89
N ILE A 546 34.13 9.30 2.81
CA ILE A 546 33.64 7.99 3.25
C ILE A 546 34.32 6.88 2.45
N LEU A 547 34.37 7.00 1.12
CA LEU A 547 35.02 6.00 0.27
C LEU A 547 36.50 5.87 0.59
N ALA A 548 37.23 6.98 0.74
CA ALA A 548 38.65 6.94 1.11
C ALA A 548 38.87 6.22 2.45
N LEU A 549 38.05 6.53 3.46
CA LEU A 549 38.10 5.90 4.77
C LEU A 549 37.76 4.40 4.72
N LEU A 550 36.72 4.03 3.97
CA LEU A 550 36.32 2.63 3.80
C LEU A 550 37.42 1.82 3.09
N PHE A 551 38.03 2.37 2.02
CA PHE A 551 39.13 1.70 1.32
C PHE A 551 40.37 1.52 2.21
N ASN A 552 40.71 2.51 3.05
CA ASN A 552 41.80 2.37 4.01
C ASN A 552 41.56 1.24 5.03
N HIS A 553 40.30 0.93 5.34
CA HIS A 553 39.92 -0.12 6.28
C HIS A 553 39.61 -1.48 5.63
N CYS A 554 39.69 -1.60 4.31
CA CYS A 554 39.64 -2.89 3.62
C CYS A 554 40.83 -3.79 3.99
N GLU A 555 41.98 -3.20 4.37
CA GLU A 555 43.21 -3.90 4.75
C GLU A 555 43.34 -4.15 6.26
N SER A 556 42.30 -3.87 7.05
CA SER A 556 42.33 -4.09 8.51
C SER A 556 42.60 -5.57 8.83
N GLU A 557 43.38 -5.86 9.89
CA GLU A 557 43.66 -7.22 10.35
C GLU A 557 42.39 -7.92 10.88
N GLU A 558 41.45 -7.16 11.44
CA GLU A 558 40.19 -7.67 11.99
C GLU A 558 39.15 -7.99 10.90
N GLU A 559 38.72 -9.26 10.84
CA GLU A 559 37.70 -9.71 9.89
C GLU A 559 36.36 -8.98 10.06
N GLY A 560 35.94 -8.72 11.31
CA GLY A 560 34.70 -8.00 11.60
C GLY A 560 34.68 -6.59 10.99
N VAL A 561 35.82 -5.88 11.01
CA VAL A 561 35.96 -4.56 10.40
C VAL A 561 35.81 -4.65 8.88
N ARG A 562 36.49 -5.62 8.24
CA ARG A 562 36.40 -5.83 6.79
C ARG A 562 34.96 -6.12 6.34
N ASN A 563 34.20 -6.90 7.11
CA ASN A 563 32.81 -7.22 6.81
C ASN A 563 31.88 -5.99 6.88
N VAL A 564 32.04 -5.13 7.91
CA VAL A 564 31.26 -3.88 8.03
C VAL A 564 31.57 -2.92 6.88
N VAL A 565 32.85 -2.81 6.51
CA VAL A 565 33.29 -2.00 5.37
C VAL A 565 32.68 -2.48 4.07
N ALA A 566 32.71 -3.80 3.82
CA ALA A 566 32.09 -4.38 2.63
C ALA A 566 30.58 -4.11 2.57
N GLU A 567 29.86 -4.26 3.68
CA GLU A 567 28.42 -3.94 3.76
C GLU A 567 28.16 -2.44 3.46
N CYS A 568 29.00 -1.54 3.97
CA CYS A 568 28.92 -0.11 3.69
C CYS A 568 29.12 0.20 2.20
N LEU A 569 30.16 -0.36 1.58
CA LEU A 569 30.44 -0.17 0.16
C LEU A 569 29.31 -0.71 -0.72
N GLY A 570 28.76 -1.88 -0.38
CA GLY A 570 27.60 -2.45 -1.08
C GLY A 570 26.37 -1.53 -1.03
N LYS A 571 26.09 -0.89 0.11
CA LYS A 571 24.99 0.08 0.23
C LYS A 571 25.26 1.39 -0.49
N ILE A 572 26.52 1.87 -0.52
CA ILE A 572 26.90 3.03 -1.34
C ILE A 572 26.69 2.74 -2.83
N ALA A 573 26.88 1.48 -3.27
CA ALA A 573 26.63 1.09 -4.66
C ALA A 573 25.18 1.35 -5.10
N LEU A 574 24.23 1.27 -4.17
CA LEU A 574 22.81 1.56 -4.39
C LEU A 574 22.53 3.07 -4.49
N ILE A 575 23.38 3.90 -3.89
CA ILE A 575 23.21 5.36 -3.86
C ILE A 575 23.94 6.02 -5.03
N GLU A 576 25.23 5.71 -5.21
CA GLU A 576 26.13 6.38 -6.17
C GLU A 576 26.99 5.35 -6.94
N PRO A 577 26.38 4.54 -7.84
CA PRO A 577 27.10 3.53 -8.62
C PRO A 577 28.18 4.16 -9.51
N ASN A 578 27.94 5.37 -10.01
CA ASN A 578 28.84 6.07 -10.94
C ASN A 578 30.19 6.43 -10.34
N LYS A 579 30.27 6.62 -9.01
CA LYS A 579 31.52 6.94 -8.31
C LYS A 579 32.18 5.71 -7.72
N LEU A 580 31.38 4.77 -7.22
CA LEU A 580 31.90 3.55 -6.60
C LEU A 580 32.49 2.59 -7.64
N ILE A 581 31.81 2.33 -8.76
CA ILE A 581 32.25 1.33 -9.75
C ILE A 581 33.63 1.69 -10.34
N PRO A 582 33.92 2.94 -10.74
CA PRO A 582 35.26 3.31 -11.18
C PRO A 582 36.33 3.17 -10.07
N ALA A 583 36.01 3.57 -8.84
CA ALA A 583 36.94 3.46 -7.71
C ALA A 583 37.29 1.99 -7.41
N LEU A 584 36.30 1.09 -7.46
CA LEU A 584 36.51 -0.36 -7.30
C LEU A 584 37.33 -0.96 -8.44
N LYS A 585 37.11 -0.51 -9.69
CA LYS A 585 37.93 -0.94 -10.83
C LYS A 585 39.40 -0.60 -10.62
N VAL A 586 39.70 0.62 -10.17
CA VAL A 586 41.08 1.04 -9.86
C VAL A 586 41.68 0.18 -8.75
N TRP A 587 40.91 -0.08 -7.69
CA TRP A 587 41.36 -0.93 -6.57
C TRP A 587 41.60 -2.39 -6.98
N SER A 588 40.79 -2.95 -7.88
CA SER A 588 40.90 -4.34 -8.35
C SER A 588 42.14 -4.65 -9.21
N VAL A 589 42.73 -3.63 -9.83
CA VAL A 589 43.93 -3.78 -10.68
C VAL A 589 45.21 -3.86 -9.84
N ASP A 590 45.16 -3.40 -8.58
CA ASP A 590 46.25 -3.44 -7.61
C ASP A 590 46.32 -4.84 -6.94
N ILE A 591 46.89 -5.82 -7.66
CA ILE A 591 46.93 -7.25 -7.29
C ILE A 591 47.53 -7.53 -5.89
N SER A 592 48.32 -6.59 -5.32
CA SER A 592 48.89 -6.70 -3.97
C SER A 592 47.91 -6.40 -2.82
N LYS A 593 46.72 -5.87 -3.09
CA LYS A 593 45.73 -5.43 -2.07
C LYS A 593 44.48 -6.29 -1.98
N VAL A 594 44.34 -7.27 -2.88
CA VAL A 594 43.15 -8.12 -2.95
C VAL A 594 43.25 -9.22 -1.89
N THR A 595 42.72 -8.96 -0.70
CA THR A 595 42.40 -10.05 0.24
C THR A 595 41.10 -10.75 -0.23
N PRO A 596 41.07 -12.09 -0.29
CA PRO A 596 39.95 -12.86 -0.87
C PRO A 596 38.54 -12.63 -0.26
N PRO A 597 38.34 -12.29 1.03
CA PRO A 597 36.98 -12.15 1.56
C PRO A 597 36.22 -10.91 1.08
N CYS A 598 36.89 -9.79 0.74
CA CYS A 598 36.21 -8.57 0.29
C CYS A 598 35.63 -8.67 -1.13
N PHE A 599 36.23 -9.51 -1.99
CA PHE A 599 35.77 -9.70 -3.37
C PHE A 599 34.54 -10.61 -3.46
N ILE A 600 34.43 -11.62 -2.58
CA ILE A 600 33.36 -12.62 -2.62
C ILE A 600 32.02 -12.05 -2.12
N TYR A 601 32.05 -11.14 -1.13
CA TYR A 601 30.85 -10.44 -0.64
C TYR A 601 30.30 -9.39 -1.61
N PHE A 602 31.05 -9.02 -2.65
CA PHE A 602 30.67 -8.01 -3.63
C PHE A 602 29.91 -8.59 -4.84
N MET A 603 29.99 -9.91 -5.06
CA MET A 603 29.34 -10.61 -6.18
C MET A 603 28.01 -11.29 -5.80
N ILE A 604 27.66 -11.31 -4.52
CA ILE A 604 26.38 -11.79 -3.98
C ILE A 604 25.55 -10.57 -3.61
#